data_AF-A0A518V5E0-F1
#
_entry.id   AF-A0A518V5E0-F1
#
_cell.length_a   1.000
_cell.length_b   1.000
_cell.length_c   1.000
_cell.angle_alpha   90.00
_cell.angle_beta   90.00
_cell.angle_gamma   90.00
#
_symmetry.space_group_name_H-M   'P 1'
#
loop_
_entity.id
_entity.type
_entity.pdbx_description
1 polymer ?
#
loop_
_entity_poly.entity_id
_entity_poly.type
_entity_poly.pdbx_seq_one_letter_code
_entity_poly.pdbx_strand_id
1 'polypeptide(L)'
;MRKKILASVLGLSLLASPFMNSNQQVYAKGENPYGDFNWYYVTDVTDYSRGYSSNHRGLDILAYKDPVYSPQDGKVLSAGFFKDGGNYIAITTTDRSPDNDKKLVIRNLHLESKKVKTGEKVNRGQKIAVSGNSGEDTDGYHLHIDVNDAETFDGKKFTRSNTIDPRFFWPRIFDGPTLLSKDHADDSSHLNEPDYDNPELYFEDTLVEYVGEESFLKWLSHQPEDEKTLNNFKQAFNISDDLEKSLKDKAIED
;
A
#
# COMPACT_ATOMS: atom_id res chain seq x y z
N MET A 1 47.86 -56.66 9.03
CA MET A 1 46.62 -57.17 8.40
C MET A 1 45.49 -56.19 8.72
N ARG A 2 45.00 -55.37 7.77
CA ARG A 2 43.90 -55.64 6.81
C ARG A 2 42.57 -55.92 7.56
N LYS A 3 41.45 -55.21 7.39
CA LYS A 3 40.98 -54.29 6.33
C LYS A 3 39.93 -53.31 6.91
N LYS A 4 39.92 -52.08 6.38
CA LYS A 4 38.80 -51.12 6.44
C LYS A 4 37.62 -51.69 5.64
N ILE A 5 36.40 -51.52 6.13
CA ILE A 5 35.18 -51.65 5.31
C ILE A 5 34.62 -50.25 5.12
N LEU A 6 34.81 -49.72 3.92
CA LEU A 6 33.96 -48.68 3.35
C LEU A 6 32.62 -49.32 2.98
N ALA A 7 31.51 -48.68 3.36
CA ALA A 7 30.24 -48.86 2.67
C ALA A 7 29.91 -47.54 1.98
N SER A 8 29.96 -47.57 0.65
CA SER A 8 29.67 -46.47 -0.24
C SER A 8 28.21 -46.51 -0.70
N VAL A 9 27.56 -45.35 -0.62
CA VAL A 9 26.66 -44.74 -1.62
C VAL A 9 25.31 -45.42 -1.91
N LEU A 10 24.24 -44.69 -1.58
CA LEU A 10 23.28 -44.26 -2.61
C LEU A 10 22.92 -42.80 -2.35
N GLY A 11 23.51 -41.93 -3.16
CA GLY A 11 23.13 -40.54 -3.24
C GLY A 11 21.78 -40.43 -3.93
N LEU A 12 20.86 -39.69 -3.32
CA LEU A 12 19.76 -39.06 -4.02
C LEU A 12 20.19 -37.62 -4.28
N SER A 13 20.96 -37.41 -5.35
CA SER A 13 21.16 -36.07 -5.90
C SER A 13 19.87 -35.68 -6.62
N LEU A 14 18.98 -34.96 -5.93
CA LEU A 14 17.99 -34.14 -6.60
C LEU A 14 18.76 -33.01 -7.29
N LEU A 15 19.11 -33.23 -8.56
CA LEU A 15 19.49 -32.16 -9.46
C LEU A 15 18.24 -31.30 -9.66
N ALA A 16 18.08 -30.28 -8.82
CA ALA A 16 17.24 -29.15 -9.18
C ALA A 16 18.02 -28.37 -10.26
N SER A 17 17.64 -28.59 -11.51
CA SER A 17 18.10 -27.77 -12.63
C SER A 17 17.81 -26.29 -12.33
N PRO A 18 18.78 -25.37 -12.46
CA PRO A 18 18.48 -23.96 -12.33
C PRO A 18 17.90 -23.49 -13.67
N PHE A 19 16.60 -23.61 -13.82
CA PHE A 19 15.83 -22.71 -14.67
C PHE A 19 14.87 -21.96 -13.77
N MET A 20 15.42 -20.98 -13.02
CA MET A 20 14.62 -20.01 -12.31
C MET A 20 14.91 -18.65 -12.93
N ASN A 21 13.96 -18.19 -13.72
CA ASN A 21 13.81 -16.78 -14.03
C ASN A 21 12.50 -16.33 -13.36
N SER A 22 12.56 -16.06 -12.05
CA SER A 22 11.62 -15.21 -11.33
C SER A 22 12.27 -14.81 -9.99
N ASN A 23 12.34 -13.50 -9.75
CA ASN A 23 13.01 -12.87 -8.60
C ASN A 23 12.22 -13.02 -7.28
N GLN A 24 11.77 -14.22 -6.92
CA GLN A 24 11.00 -14.41 -5.68
C GLN A 24 11.63 -15.50 -4.82
N GLN A 25 12.05 -15.16 -3.61
CA GLN A 25 12.60 -16.10 -2.63
C GLN A 25 11.47 -17.01 -2.15
N VAL A 26 11.72 -18.33 -2.10
CA VAL A 26 10.72 -19.30 -1.61
C VAL A 26 10.97 -19.52 -0.11
N TYR A 27 10.11 -19.00 0.75
CA TYR A 27 10.15 -19.24 2.20
C TYR A 27 9.68 -20.65 2.57
N ALA A 28 10.20 -21.19 3.67
CA ALA A 28 9.77 -22.49 4.18
C ALA A 28 8.30 -22.42 4.63
N LYS A 29 7.55 -23.51 4.40
CA LYS A 29 6.14 -23.61 4.77
C LYS A 29 5.96 -23.37 6.27
N GLY A 30 5.31 -22.26 6.64
CA GLY A 30 5.00 -21.89 8.02
C GLY A 30 5.85 -20.75 8.59
N GLU A 31 6.85 -20.27 7.86
CA GLU A 31 7.58 -19.05 8.24
C GLU A 31 6.85 -17.82 7.71
N ASN A 32 6.59 -16.85 8.59
CA ASN A 32 6.13 -15.52 8.18
C ASN A 32 7.37 -14.61 8.08
N PRO A 33 7.84 -14.27 6.87
CA PRO A 33 9.06 -13.48 6.69
C PRO A 33 8.93 -12.04 7.22
N TYR A 34 7.71 -11.57 7.48
CA TYR A 34 7.39 -10.26 8.04
C TYR A 34 7.06 -10.30 9.54
N GLY A 35 7.07 -11.48 10.16
CA GLY A 35 6.57 -11.69 11.53
C GLY A 35 7.33 -10.93 12.62
N ASP A 36 8.62 -10.66 12.40
CA ASP A 36 9.47 -9.97 13.36
C ASP A 36 9.41 -8.44 13.25
N PHE A 37 8.66 -7.89 12.29
CA PHE A 37 8.63 -6.44 12.05
C PHE A 37 7.89 -5.68 13.16
N ASN A 38 7.11 -6.39 13.99
CA ASN A 38 6.40 -5.82 15.14
C ASN A 38 5.53 -4.60 14.77
N TRP A 39 4.87 -4.64 13.62
CA TRP A 39 4.02 -3.55 13.15
C TRP A 39 2.88 -3.27 14.14
N TYR A 40 2.68 -1.98 14.42
CA TYR A 40 1.54 -1.52 15.20
C TYR A 40 0.25 -1.70 14.38
N TYR A 41 -0.88 -1.91 15.05
CA TYR A 41 -2.17 -2.02 14.36
C TYR A 41 -2.58 -0.67 13.76
N VAL A 42 -3.00 -0.68 12.50
CA VAL A 42 -3.39 0.55 11.80
C VAL A 42 -4.65 1.20 12.37
N THR A 43 -5.45 0.48 13.16
CA THR A 43 -6.63 0.98 13.87
C THR A 43 -6.91 0.08 15.09
N ASP A 44 -7.81 0.52 15.96
CA ASP A 44 -8.25 -0.23 17.16
C ASP A 44 -9.29 -1.32 16.81
N VAL A 45 -9.80 -1.33 15.58
CA VAL A 45 -10.78 -2.30 15.06
C VAL A 45 -10.09 -3.50 14.41
N THR A 46 -10.56 -4.71 14.70
CA THR A 46 -10.03 -5.96 14.13
C THR A 46 -11.00 -6.69 13.21
N ASP A 47 -12.26 -6.27 13.15
CA ASP A 47 -13.23 -6.85 12.21
C ASP A 47 -12.98 -6.30 10.80
N TYR A 48 -13.05 -7.16 9.78
CA TYR A 48 -12.77 -6.81 8.40
C TYR A 48 -13.84 -7.36 7.44
N SER A 49 -14.11 -6.64 6.36
CA SER A 49 -15.12 -6.98 5.35
C SER A 49 -14.52 -7.66 4.12
N ARG A 50 -13.23 -7.44 3.84
CA ARG A 50 -12.57 -7.99 2.65
C ARG A 50 -11.07 -8.16 2.86
N GLY A 51 -10.55 -9.35 2.58
CA GLY A 51 -9.11 -9.65 2.62
C GLY A 51 -8.45 -9.58 1.25
N TYR A 52 -7.13 -9.79 1.23
CA TYR A 52 -6.33 -9.83 0.00
C TYR A 52 -6.77 -11.02 -0.89
N SER A 53 -7.01 -10.75 -2.18
CA SER A 53 -7.51 -11.74 -3.16
C SER A 53 -7.19 -11.33 -4.60
N SER A 54 -7.58 -12.14 -5.60
CA SER A 54 -7.51 -11.80 -7.03
C SER A 54 -8.10 -10.43 -7.39
N ASN A 55 -9.21 -10.07 -6.75
CA ASN A 55 -9.95 -8.84 -7.06
C ASN A 55 -9.77 -7.74 -6.01
N HIS A 56 -8.90 -7.94 -5.01
CA HIS A 56 -8.72 -7.00 -3.89
C HIS A 56 -7.27 -6.94 -3.43
N ARG A 57 -6.62 -5.80 -3.65
CA ARG A 57 -5.20 -5.58 -3.37
C ARG A 57 -4.98 -4.95 -1.99
N GLY A 58 -5.57 -5.53 -0.95
CA GLY A 58 -5.45 -4.97 0.38
C GLY A 58 -6.32 -5.67 1.40
N LEU A 59 -6.63 -4.94 2.48
CA LEU A 59 -7.50 -5.35 3.58
C LEU A 59 -8.47 -4.21 3.89
N ASP A 60 -9.77 -4.51 3.85
CA ASP A 60 -10.84 -3.58 4.23
C ASP A 60 -11.27 -3.86 5.67
N ILE A 61 -10.92 -2.97 6.59
CA ILE A 61 -11.25 -3.06 8.01
C ILE A 61 -12.55 -2.28 8.26
N LEU A 62 -13.49 -2.85 9.02
CA LEU A 62 -14.82 -2.29 9.32
C LEU A 62 -14.76 -1.12 10.32
N ALA A 63 -13.96 -0.10 10.01
CA ALA A 63 -13.69 1.05 10.86
C ALA A 63 -14.65 2.22 10.60
N TYR A 64 -15.35 2.69 11.62
CA TYR A 64 -16.31 3.82 11.56
C TYR A 64 -15.76 5.05 12.28
N LYS A 65 -15.13 5.96 11.52
CA LYS A 65 -14.50 7.19 12.07
C LYS A 65 -13.47 6.89 13.17
N ASP A 66 -12.79 5.76 13.05
CA ASP A 66 -11.80 5.32 14.02
C ASP A 66 -10.44 5.99 13.78
N PRO A 67 -9.60 6.10 14.82
CA PRO A 67 -8.21 6.52 14.66
C PRO A 67 -7.45 5.61 13.68
N VAL A 68 -6.67 6.22 12.78
CA VAL A 68 -5.72 5.51 11.93
C VAL A 68 -4.30 5.83 12.40
N TYR A 69 -3.47 4.79 12.56
CA TYR A 69 -2.11 4.88 13.10
C TYR A 69 -1.06 4.46 12.08
N SER A 70 0.13 5.07 12.15
CA SER A 70 1.29 4.57 11.42
C SER A 70 1.75 3.24 12.02
N PRO A 71 1.89 2.16 11.23
CA PRO A 71 2.26 0.85 11.75
C PRO A 71 3.74 0.74 12.10
N GLN A 72 4.57 1.62 11.55
CA GLN A 72 6.01 1.67 11.78
C GLN A 72 6.50 3.13 11.74
N ASP A 73 7.71 3.37 12.22
CA ASP A 73 8.47 4.58 11.90
C ASP A 73 8.62 4.73 10.38
N GLY A 74 8.58 5.97 9.90
CA GLY A 74 8.59 6.21 8.47
C GLY A 74 8.50 7.67 8.07
N LYS A 75 8.17 7.87 6.79
CA LYS A 75 7.98 9.18 6.18
C LYS A 75 6.79 9.13 5.24
N VAL A 76 5.95 10.16 5.28
CA VAL A 76 4.83 10.30 4.37
C VAL A 76 5.38 10.59 2.96
N LEU A 77 5.24 9.62 2.05
CA LEU A 77 5.65 9.78 0.65
C LEU A 77 4.66 10.64 -0.13
N SER A 78 3.38 10.48 0.18
CA SER A 78 2.31 11.22 -0.48
C SER A 78 1.07 11.23 0.42
N ALA A 79 0.43 12.38 0.50
CA ALA A 79 -0.90 12.57 1.07
C ALA A 79 -1.71 13.44 0.10
N GLY A 80 -3.00 13.15 -0.02
CA GLY A 80 -3.82 13.84 -1.01
C GLY A 80 -5.24 13.30 -1.09
N PHE A 81 -5.83 13.49 -2.25
CA PHE A 81 -7.11 12.94 -2.64
C PHE A 81 -7.00 12.33 -4.04
N PHE A 82 -7.60 11.17 -4.25
CA PHE A 82 -7.91 10.69 -5.60
C PHE A 82 -9.33 10.16 -5.67
N LYS A 83 -9.89 10.13 -6.88
CA LYS A 83 -11.32 9.84 -7.12
C LYS A 83 -11.80 8.57 -6.43
N ASP A 84 -11.11 7.46 -6.64
CA ASP A 84 -11.61 6.14 -6.24
C ASP A 84 -11.32 5.86 -4.75
N GLY A 85 -10.09 6.13 -4.30
CA GLY A 85 -9.66 5.90 -2.91
C GLY A 85 -9.90 7.07 -1.96
N GLY A 86 -10.43 8.19 -2.43
CA GLY A 86 -10.70 9.38 -1.63
C GLY A 86 -9.46 9.99 -1.00
N ASN A 87 -9.59 10.47 0.24
CA ASN A 87 -8.43 10.95 1.00
C ASN A 87 -7.50 9.77 1.31
N TYR A 88 -6.22 9.94 1.04
CA TYR A 88 -5.22 8.90 1.26
C TYR A 88 -3.95 9.40 1.92
N ILE A 89 -3.22 8.47 2.53
CA ILE A 89 -1.86 8.65 3.05
C ILE A 89 -1.03 7.43 2.66
N ALA A 90 0.09 7.64 1.98
CA ALA A 90 1.11 6.65 1.69
C ALA A 90 2.38 6.93 2.51
N ILE A 91 2.85 5.96 3.28
CA ILE A 91 4.02 6.06 4.17
C ILE A 91 5.07 5.04 3.73
N THR A 92 6.30 5.51 3.46
CA THR A 92 7.45 4.61 3.41
C THR A 92 7.90 4.30 4.82
N THR A 93 8.06 3.01 5.12
CA THR A 93 8.50 2.54 6.43
C THR A 93 10.02 2.42 6.48
N THR A 94 10.56 2.24 7.68
CA THR A 94 11.98 1.90 7.88
C THR A 94 12.31 0.46 7.49
N ASP A 95 11.31 -0.42 7.44
CA ASP A 95 11.48 -1.84 7.15
C ASP A 95 11.64 -2.11 5.65
N ARG A 96 12.34 -3.21 5.33
CA ARG A 96 12.60 -3.63 3.95
C ARG A 96 12.04 -5.01 3.69
N SER A 97 11.47 -5.19 2.50
CA SER A 97 10.99 -6.49 2.02
C SER A 97 12.13 -7.51 2.04
N PRO A 98 11.97 -8.65 2.71
CA PRO A 98 12.98 -9.71 2.70
C PRO A 98 13.16 -10.35 1.30
N ASP A 99 12.20 -10.15 0.38
CA ASP A 99 12.25 -10.72 -0.97
C ASP A 99 13.18 -9.95 -1.92
N ASN A 100 13.21 -8.61 -1.80
CA ASN A 100 13.89 -7.74 -2.76
C ASN A 100 14.64 -6.55 -2.15
N ASP A 101 14.73 -6.49 -0.82
CA ASP A 101 15.41 -5.45 -0.04
C ASP A 101 14.89 -4.02 -0.28
N LYS A 102 13.70 -3.85 -0.88
CA LYS A 102 13.07 -2.53 -1.06
C LYS A 102 12.34 -2.10 0.20
N LYS A 103 12.28 -0.80 0.45
CA LYS A 103 11.47 -0.27 1.55
C LYS A 103 10.00 -0.62 1.35
N LEU A 104 9.32 -1.00 2.42
CA LEU A 104 7.88 -1.20 2.39
C LEU A 104 7.15 0.14 2.41
N VAL A 105 6.06 0.21 1.65
CA VAL A 105 5.13 1.34 1.62
C VAL A 105 3.76 0.84 2.05
N ILE A 106 3.15 1.51 3.02
CA ILE A 106 1.75 1.29 3.39
C ILE A 106 0.91 2.47 2.91
N ARG A 107 -0.23 2.17 2.27
CA ARG A 107 -1.23 3.17 1.92
C ARG A 107 -2.52 2.94 2.70
N ASN A 108 -3.13 4.04 3.11
CA ASN A 108 -4.41 4.09 3.83
C ASN A 108 -5.38 4.92 2.98
N LEU A 109 -6.55 4.36 2.65
CA LEU A 109 -7.56 5.01 1.80
C LEU A 109 -8.86 5.28 2.56
N HIS A 110 -9.79 5.93 1.86
CA HIS A 110 -11.15 6.25 2.28
C HIS A 110 -11.24 7.11 3.54
N LEU A 111 -10.18 7.87 3.85
CA LEU A 111 -10.06 8.61 5.09
C LEU A 111 -11.09 9.76 5.19
N GLU A 112 -11.64 9.99 6.38
CA GLU A 112 -12.45 11.19 6.62
C GLU A 112 -11.54 12.43 6.73
N SER A 113 -10.40 12.29 7.41
CA SER A 113 -9.44 13.38 7.58
C SER A 113 -8.01 12.87 7.75
N LYS A 114 -7.06 13.68 7.27
CA LYS A 114 -5.61 13.44 7.37
C LYS A 114 -5.03 14.34 8.47
N LYS A 115 -4.05 13.83 9.22
CA LYS A 115 -3.34 14.57 10.29
C LYS A 115 -1.85 14.80 10.00
N VAL A 116 -1.38 14.33 8.86
CA VAL A 116 -0.01 14.44 8.38
C VAL A 116 -0.05 14.77 6.90
N LYS A 117 1.01 15.39 6.42
CA LYS A 117 1.19 15.81 5.03
C LYS A 117 2.40 15.14 4.40
N THR A 118 2.48 15.20 3.06
CA THR A 118 3.65 14.75 2.30
C THR A 118 4.94 15.31 2.90
N GLY A 119 5.91 14.43 3.14
CA GLY A 119 7.22 14.76 3.69
C GLY A 119 7.37 14.58 5.20
N GLU A 120 6.27 14.63 5.96
CA GLU A 120 6.34 14.49 7.41
C GLU A 120 6.91 13.13 7.85
N LYS A 121 7.73 13.14 8.91
CA LYS A 121 8.15 11.92 9.60
C LYS A 121 7.05 11.45 10.54
N VAL A 122 6.83 10.14 10.57
CA VAL A 122 5.86 9.51 11.46
C VAL A 122 6.55 8.46 12.32
N ASN A 123 6.08 8.31 13.55
CA ASN A 123 6.53 7.26 14.45
C ASN A 123 5.52 6.11 14.50
N ARG A 124 5.98 4.91 14.80
CA ARG A 124 5.15 3.74 15.08
C ARG A 124 4.10 4.06 16.16
N GLY A 125 2.82 3.83 15.84
CA GLY A 125 1.68 4.11 16.72
C GLY A 125 1.22 5.58 16.73
N GLN A 126 1.86 6.48 15.96
CA GLN A 126 1.39 7.84 15.80
C GLN A 126 0.05 7.85 15.08
N LYS A 127 -0.94 8.59 15.61
CA LYS A 127 -2.20 8.84 14.91
C LYS A 127 -1.96 9.74 13.68
N ILE A 128 -2.26 9.23 12.49
CA ILE A 128 -2.03 9.89 11.20
C ILE A 128 -3.33 10.32 10.49
N ALA A 129 -4.47 9.73 10.85
CA ALA A 129 -5.75 10.04 10.21
C ALA A 129 -6.96 9.58 11.05
N VAL A 130 -8.14 9.74 10.45
CA VAL A 130 -9.42 9.15 10.88
C VAL A 130 -10.01 8.39 9.70
N SER A 131 -10.45 7.14 9.90
CA SER A 131 -11.12 6.34 8.86
C SER A 131 -12.42 7.00 8.43
N GLY A 132 -12.93 6.65 7.25
CA GLY A 132 -14.07 7.35 6.67
C GLY A 132 -14.79 6.52 5.62
N ASN A 133 -15.39 7.25 4.68
CA ASN A 133 -16.12 6.73 3.52
C ASN A 133 -15.93 7.69 2.34
N SER A 134 -14.72 8.23 2.17
CA SER A 134 -14.40 9.13 1.05
C SER A 134 -13.99 8.35 -0.20
N GLY A 135 -14.21 8.92 -1.37
CA GLY A 135 -13.93 8.28 -2.67
C GLY A 135 -15.19 7.72 -3.30
N GLU A 136 -15.11 7.33 -4.57
CA GLU A 136 -16.25 6.76 -5.30
C GLU A 136 -16.33 5.22 -5.18
N ASP A 137 -15.20 4.55 -5.01
CA ASP A 137 -15.11 3.08 -4.89
C ASP A 137 -15.29 2.60 -3.44
N THR A 138 -16.11 3.30 -2.65
CA THR A 138 -16.37 3.00 -1.25
C THR A 138 -17.82 2.54 -1.04
N ASP A 139 -18.01 1.39 -0.40
CA ASP A 139 -19.34 0.83 -0.06
C ASP A 139 -19.58 0.89 1.46
N GLY A 140 -19.57 2.11 2.00
CA GLY A 140 -19.74 2.36 3.42
C GLY A 140 -18.44 2.57 4.19
N TYR A 141 -18.56 2.94 5.47
CA TYR A 141 -17.41 3.29 6.30
C TYR A 141 -16.47 2.09 6.50
N HIS A 142 -15.22 2.25 6.08
CA HIS A 142 -14.16 1.29 6.29
C HIS A 142 -12.79 1.96 6.18
N LEU A 143 -11.74 1.22 6.54
CA LEU A 143 -10.34 1.57 6.28
C LEU A 143 -9.77 0.52 5.33
N HIS A 144 -9.46 0.93 4.11
CA HIS A 144 -8.67 0.11 3.20
C HIS A 144 -7.18 0.36 3.45
N ILE A 145 -6.42 -0.72 3.58
CA ILE A 145 -4.97 -0.69 3.61
C ILE A 145 -4.36 -1.61 2.57
N ASP A 146 -3.27 -1.16 1.98
CA ASP A 146 -2.40 -1.97 1.12
C ASP A 146 -0.94 -1.80 1.55
N VAL A 147 -0.17 -2.88 1.44
CA VAL A 147 1.27 -2.91 1.76
C VAL A 147 2.01 -3.33 0.51
N ASN A 148 3.05 -2.59 0.15
CA ASN A 148 3.74 -2.81 -1.12
C ASN A 148 5.26 -2.73 -0.95
N ASP A 149 5.98 -3.52 -1.75
CA ASP A 149 7.44 -3.48 -1.86
C ASP A 149 7.91 -2.82 -3.16
N ALA A 150 7.08 -1.94 -3.69
CA ALA A 150 7.44 -1.06 -4.78
C ALA A 150 8.33 0.06 -4.24
N GLU A 151 9.59 0.12 -4.66
CA GLU A 151 10.41 1.33 -4.55
C GLU A 151 9.85 2.39 -5.50
N THR A 152 8.60 2.80 -5.30
CA THR A 152 7.95 3.85 -6.09
C THR A 152 8.15 5.18 -5.38
N PHE A 153 8.79 6.10 -6.08
CA PHE A 153 9.04 7.47 -5.61
C PHE A 153 7.72 8.24 -5.37
N ASP A 154 6.62 7.82 -6.00
CA ASP A 154 5.36 8.54 -5.96
C ASP A 154 4.37 8.03 -4.90
N GLY A 155 4.50 6.78 -4.43
CA GLY A 155 3.51 6.16 -3.55
C GLY A 155 2.13 5.99 -4.20
N LYS A 156 2.08 6.00 -5.55
CA LYS A 156 0.83 6.01 -6.33
C LYS A 156 0.72 4.83 -7.29
N LYS A 157 1.82 4.18 -7.67
CA LYS A 157 1.79 3.04 -8.61
C LYS A 157 1.96 1.70 -7.91
N PHE A 158 0.86 1.20 -7.34
CA PHE A 158 0.82 -0.16 -6.82
C PHE A 158 0.21 -1.09 -7.86
N THR A 159 0.77 -2.30 -7.97
CA THR A 159 0.33 -3.33 -8.91
C THR A 159 0.23 -4.63 -8.13
N ARG A 160 -0.55 -5.60 -8.64
CA ARG A 160 -0.66 -6.91 -7.99
C ARG A 160 0.71 -7.58 -7.76
N SER A 161 1.69 -7.33 -8.62
CA SER A 161 3.03 -7.90 -8.50
C SER A 161 3.88 -7.29 -7.37
N ASN A 162 3.47 -6.15 -6.80
CA ASN A 162 4.20 -5.47 -5.73
C ASN A 162 3.39 -5.29 -4.45
N THR A 163 2.11 -5.67 -4.44
CA THR A 163 1.29 -5.70 -3.23
C THR A 163 1.53 -7.00 -2.45
N ILE A 164 1.87 -6.85 -1.19
CA ILE A 164 2.04 -7.93 -0.22
C ILE A 164 0.74 -8.08 0.56
N ASP A 165 0.33 -9.33 0.77
CA ASP A 165 -0.83 -9.67 1.56
C ASP A 165 -0.72 -9.10 2.99
N PRO A 166 -1.61 -8.17 3.42
CA PRO A 166 -1.55 -7.56 4.75
C PRO A 166 -1.62 -8.55 5.92
N ARG A 167 -2.06 -9.79 5.67
CA ARG A 167 -2.05 -10.89 6.65
C ARG A 167 -0.68 -11.20 7.24
N PHE A 168 0.39 -10.96 6.48
CA PHE A 168 1.75 -11.18 6.97
C PHE A 168 2.14 -10.18 8.07
N PHE A 169 1.54 -8.99 8.09
CA PHE A 169 1.87 -7.94 9.06
C PHE A 169 0.97 -7.99 10.31
N TRP A 170 -0.29 -8.42 10.16
CA TRP A 170 -1.25 -8.52 11.27
C TRP A 170 -1.97 -9.87 11.29
N PRO A 171 -1.28 -10.99 11.54
CA PRO A 171 -1.88 -12.32 11.47
C PRO A 171 -3.06 -12.50 12.44
N ARG A 172 -3.07 -11.80 13.58
CA ARG A 172 -4.12 -11.94 14.61
C ARG A 172 -5.46 -11.30 14.24
N ILE A 173 -5.53 -10.42 13.24
CA ILE A 173 -6.82 -9.96 12.66
C ILE A 173 -7.60 -11.16 12.08
N PHE A 174 -6.90 -12.22 11.71
CA PHE A 174 -7.44 -13.39 11.02
C PHE A 174 -7.71 -14.58 11.95
N ASP A 175 -7.43 -14.45 13.26
CA ASP A 175 -7.66 -15.49 14.28
C ASP A 175 -9.06 -15.40 14.92
N GLY A 176 -9.84 -14.35 14.61
CA GLY A 176 -11.22 -14.15 15.07
C GLY A 176 -12.27 -14.87 14.19
N PRO A 177 -13.55 -14.93 14.61
CA PRO A 177 -14.63 -15.50 13.80
C PRO A 177 -14.86 -14.63 12.54
N THR A 178 -14.24 -14.99 11.43
CA THR A 178 -14.41 -14.31 10.15
C THR A 178 -15.83 -14.51 9.60
N LEU A 179 -16.49 -13.44 9.15
CA LEU A 179 -17.78 -13.51 8.44
C LEU A 179 -17.65 -13.86 6.95
N LEU A 180 -16.43 -14.13 6.47
CA LEU A 180 -16.09 -14.40 5.07
C LEU A 180 -15.63 -15.85 4.90
N SER A 181 -15.91 -16.41 3.73
CA SER A 181 -15.36 -17.71 3.34
C SER A 181 -13.83 -17.64 3.30
N LYS A 182 -13.18 -18.71 3.76
CA LYS A 182 -11.74 -18.95 3.70
C LYS A 182 -11.25 -19.21 2.27
N ASP A 183 -11.77 -18.48 1.30
CA ASP A 183 -11.38 -18.65 -0.10
C ASP A 183 -10.12 -17.81 -0.35
N HIS A 184 -8.99 -18.37 0.08
CA HIS A 184 -7.67 -18.02 -0.41
C HIS A 184 -7.57 -18.45 -1.87
N ALA A 185 -8.25 -17.74 -2.75
CA ALA A 185 -8.07 -17.90 -4.19
C ALA A 185 -6.83 -17.10 -4.61
N ASP A 186 -5.69 -17.77 -4.45
CA ASP A 186 -4.49 -17.54 -5.22
C ASP A 186 -4.84 -17.82 -6.69
N ASP A 187 -5.28 -16.79 -7.42
CA ASP A 187 -5.39 -16.85 -8.87
C ASP A 187 -4.37 -15.88 -9.47
N SER A 188 -3.41 -16.47 -10.18
CA SER A 188 -2.30 -15.84 -10.88
C SER A 188 -2.67 -15.47 -12.32
N SER A 189 -3.96 -15.24 -12.61
CA SER A 189 -4.43 -14.87 -13.94
C SER A 189 -4.24 -13.36 -14.17
N HIS A 190 -3.10 -12.99 -14.77
CA HIS A 190 -2.74 -11.63 -15.19
C HIS A 190 -3.57 -11.09 -16.39
N LEU A 191 -4.86 -11.39 -16.46
CA LEU A 191 -5.67 -11.02 -17.62
C LEU A 191 -6.53 -9.80 -17.31
N ASN A 192 -6.09 -8.65 -17.84
CA ASN A 192 -6.78 -7.36 -17.90
C ASN A 192 -7.18 -6.79 -16.52
N GLU A 193 -6.19 -6.44 -15.72
CA GLU A 193 -6.40 -5.65 -14.50
C GLU A 193 -6.79 -4.21 -14.87
N PRO A 194 -7.90 -3.67 -14.34
CA PRO A 194 -8.16 -2.24 -14.41
C PRO A 194 -7.07 -1.45 -13.69
N ASP A 195 -6.61 -0.35 -14.28
CA ASP A 195 -5.65 0.56 -13.64
C ASP A 195 -6.37 1.42 -12.60
N TYR A 196 -6.65 0.83 -11.43
CA TYR A 196 -7.28 1.51 -10.29
C TYR A 196 -6.37 2.59 -9.66
N ASP A 197 -5.09 2.63 -10.03
CA ASP A 197 -4.07 3.49 -9.47
C ASP A 197 -3.55 4.49 -10.52
N ASN A 198 -4.44 4.91 -11.44
CA ASN A 198 -4.12 5.88 -12.47
C ASN A 198 -3.61 7.20 -11.83
N PRO A 199 -2.32 7.57 -12.00
CA PRO A 199 -1.74 8.76 -11.37
C PRO A 199 -2.45 10.06 -11.74
N GLU A 200 -3.14 10.09 -12.87
CA GLU A 200 -3.93 11.25 -13.33
C GLU A 200 -5.12 11.56 -12.43
N LEU A 201 -5.52 10.66 -11.53
CA LEU A 201 -6.62 10.91 -10.61
C LEU A 201 -6.15 11.46 -9.25
N TYR A 202 -4.83 11.57 -9.04
CA TYR A 202 -4.24 11.95 -7.77
C TYR A 202 -3.93 13.44 -7.69
N PHE A 203 -4.56 14.10 -6.72
CA PHE A 203 -4.30 15.48 -6.33
C PHE A 203 -3.56 15.47 -4.98
N GLU A 204 -2.24 15.66 -5.01
CA GLU A 204 -1.44 15.73 -3.77
C GLU A 204 -1.72 17.02 -3.00
N ASP A 205 -1.67 16.94 -1.67
CA ASP A 205 -1.88 18.10 -0.80
C ASP A 205 -0.89 19.23 -1.13
N THR A 206 0.32 18.92 -1.59
CA THR A 206 1.32 19.93 -2.02
C THR A 206 0.82 20.81 -3.17
N LEU A 207 0.08 20.24 -4.11
CA LEU A 207 -0.51 20.95 -5.24
C LEU A 207 -1.76 21.72 -4.82
N VAL A 208 -2.61 21.10 -4.00
CA VAL A 208 -3.82 21.72 -3.45
C VAL A 208 -3.45 22.95 -2.61
N GLU A 209 -2.41 22.85 -1.79
CA GLU A 209 -1.89 23.94 -0.98
C GLU A 209 -1.29 25.06 -1.83
N TYR A 210 -0.58 24.71 -2.91
CA TYR A 210 -0.01 25.70 -3.83
C TYR A 210 -1.09 26.56 -4.50
N VAL A 211 -2.22 25.96 -4.92
CA VAL A 211 -3.32 26.69 -5.57
C VAL A 211 -4.33 27.30 -4.59
N GLY A 212 -4.35 26.81 -3.36
CA GLY A 212 -5.35 27.11 -2.34
C GLY A 212 -6.58 26.18 -2.42
N GLU A 213 -7.00 25.66 -1.27
CA GLU A 213 -8.11 24.70 -1.15
C GLU A 213 -9.42 25.19 -1.78
N GLU A 214 -9.78 26.46 -1.57
CA GLU A 214 -10.98 27.05 -2.18
C GLU A 214 -10.92 27.02 -3.72
N SER A 215 -9.75 27.37 -4.29
CA SER A 215 -9.53 27.34 -5.73
C SER A 215 -9.62 25.91 -6.27
N PHE A 216 -9.01 24.95 -5.56
CA PHE A 216 -9.06 23.53 -5.90
C PHE A 216 -10.50 23.00 -5.89
N LEU A 217 -11.24 23.22 -4.80
CA LEU A 217 -12.63 22.75 -4.67
C LEU A 217 -13.54 23.39 -5.71
N LYS A 218 -13.36 24.69 -5.98
CA LYS A 218 -14.08 25.38 -7.05
C LYS A 218 -13.76 24.78 -8.41
N TRP A 219 -12.49 24.52 -8.72
CA TRP A 219 -12.12 23.88 -9.98
C TRP A 219 -12.77 22.49 -10.08
N LEU A 220 -12.62 21.67 -9.05
CA LEU A 220 -13.13 20.29 -8.98
C LEU A 220 -14.66 20.23 -9.17
N SER A 221 -15.41 21.16 -8.56
CA SER A 221 -16.87 21.18 -8.63
C SER A 221 -17.43 21.66 -9.99
N HIS A 222 -16.61 22.28 -10.84
CA HIS A 222 -17.04 22.81 -12.14
C HIS A 222 -16.57 21.95 -13.32
N GLN A 223 -15.67 20.98 -13.10
CA GLN A 223 -15.23 20.07 -14.17
C GLN A 223 -16.20 18.90 -14.35
N PRO A 224 -16.48 18.48 -15.60
CA PRO A 224 -17.01 17.15 -15.90
C PRO A 224 -16.16 16.04 -15.28
N GLU A 225 -16.75 14.89 -14.96
CA GLU A 225 -16.05 13.79 -14.27
C GLU A 225 -14.82 13.28 -15.00
N ASP A 226 -14.86 13.22 -16.33
CA ASP A 226 -13.77 12.82 -17.20
C ASP A 226 -12.66 13.88 -17.34
N GLU A 227 -12.96 15.12 -16.97
CA GLU A 227 -12.01 16.25 -17.02
C GLU A 227 -11.31 16.48 -15.67
N LYS A 228 -11.71 15.79 -14.59
CA LYS A 228 -11.08 15.84 -13.26
C LYS A 228 -9.77 15.04 -13.23
N THR A 229 -8.83 15.46 -14.08
CA THR A 229 -7.48 14.87 -14.19
C THR A 229 -6.41 15.81 -13.66
N LEU A 230 -5.30 15.24 -13.19
CA LEU A 230 -4.11 15.97 -12.75
C LEU A 230 -3.56 16.85 -13.88
N ASN A 231 -3.50 16.33 -15.11
CA ASN A 231 -3.09 17.13 -16.26
C ASN A 231 -3.97 18.36 -16.49
N ASN A 232 -5.29 18.22 -16.46
CA ASN A 232 -6.20 19.35 -16.64
C ASN A 232 -6.11 20.35 -15.49
N PHE A 233 -5.96 19.85 -14.26
CA PHE A 233 -5.73 20.69 -13.09
C PHE A 233 -4.44 21.51 -13.24
N LYS A 234 -3.34 20.84 -13.63
CA LYS A 234 -2.05 21.50 -13.86
C LYS A 234 -2.14 22.55 -14.96
N GLN A 235 -2.86 22.27 -16.05
CA GLN A 235 -3.11 23.25 -17.10
C GLN A 235 -3.92 24.46 -16.59
N ALA A 236 -4.96 24.22 -15.78
CA ALA A 236 -5.81 25.29 -15.25
C ALA A 236 -5.08 26.26 -14.31
N PHE A 237 -4.03 25.78 -13.63
CA PHE A 237 -3.25 26.57 -12.66
C PHE A 237 -1.80 26.85 -13.11
N ASN A 238 -1.48 26.60 -14.38
CA ASN A 238 -0.15 26.79 -14.97
C ASN A 238 0.98 26.09 -14.17
N ILE A 239 0.73 24.85 -13.73
CA ILE A 239 1.69 24.03 -12.98
C ILE A 239 2.48 23.17 -13.97
N SER A 240 3.78 23.40 -14.09
CA SER A 240 4.67 22.53 -14.86
C SER A 240 5.07 21.28 -14.06
N ASP A 241 5.55 20.24 -14.75
CA ASP A 241 6.11 19.03 -14.12
C ASP A 241 7.28 19.37 -13.18
N ASP A 242 8.13 20.32 -13.58
CA ASP A 242 9.25 20.80 -12.75
C ASP A 242 8.76 21.49 -11.48
N LEU A 243 7.68 22.25 -11.56
CA LEU A 243 7.09 22.91 -10.39
C LEU A 243 6.46 21.89 -9.46
N GLU A 244 5.66 20.95 -9.98
CA GLU A 244 5.10 19.85 -9.20
C GLU A 244 6.20 19.08 -8.46
N LYS A 245 7.26 18.69 -9.18
CA LYS A 245 8.41 17.99 -8.60
C LYS A 245 9.08 18.84 -7.51
N SER A 246 9.32 20.12 -7.76
CA SER A 246 9.94 21.04 -6.81
C SER A 246 9.11 21.20 -5.53
N LEU A 247 7.78 21.33 -5.65
CA LEU A 247 6.88 21.40 -4.51
C LEU A 247 6.94 20.13 -3.66
N LYS A 248 6.97 18.97 -4.32
CA LYS A 248 7.08 17.67 -3.63
C LYS A 248 8.45 17.48 -2.98
N ASP A 249 9.53 17.78 -3.68
CA ASP A 249 10.89 17.66 -3.15
C ASP A 249 11.07 18.56 -1.92
N LYS A 250 10.58 19.81 -1.99
CA LYS A 250 10.61 20.73 -0.85
C LYS A 250 9.84 20.19 0.35
N ALA A 251 8.63 19.68 0.12
CA ALA A 251 7.83 19.08 1.20
C ALA A 251 8.56 17.89 1.84
N ILE A 252 9.24 17.08 1.03
CA ILE A 252 10.03 15.94 1.50
C ILE A 252 11.30 16.39 2.23
N GLU A 253 11.97 17.46 1.83
CA GLU A 253 13.23 17.88 2.49
C GLU A 253 13.02 18.51 3.88
N ASP A 254 11.86 19.13 4.12
CA ASP A 254 11.45 19.74 5.39
C ASP A 254 11.21 18.72 6.52
#